data_AF-K1SHU6-F1
#
_entry.id   AF-K1SHU6-F1
#
_cell.length_a   1.000
_cell.length_b   1.000
_cell.length_c   1.000
_cell.angle_alpha   90.00
_cell.angle_beta   90.00
_cell.angle_gamma   90.00
#
_symmetry.space_group_name_H-M   'P 1'
#
loop_
_entity.id
_entity.type
_entity.pdbx_description
1 polymer ?
#
loop_
_entity_poly.entity_id
_entity_poly.type
_entity_poly.pdbx_seq_one_letter_code
_entity_poly.pdbx_strand_id
1 'polypeptide(L)'
;MSRIGKCVRNTSETQIEVSINLDGTGKSDINTGIGFFDHMLISFAKHGLFDLNVKVNGDLYVDCHHTIEDTGIAIGNAIKEALGDKKSIKRYGYMILPMDECLTMCALDLSGRPYLVFNAEFTTDSVGGFDTEMVKEFFHAIT
;
A
#
# COMPACT_ATOMS: atom_id res chain seq x y z
N MET A 1 7.45 21.28 -7.63
CA MET A 1 8.30 20.59 -6.64
C MET A 1 7.71 19.19 -6.51
N SER A 2 8.50 18.13 -6.66
CA SER A 2 7.96 16.76 -6.61
C SER A 2 7.60 16.37 -5.19
N ARG A 3 6.44 15.76 -5.00
CA ARG A 3 5.97 15.24 -3.71
C ARG A 3 6.58 13.87 -3.44
N ILE A 4 7.70 13.86 -2.73
CA ILE A 4 8.48 12.65 -2.44
C ILE A 4 8.50 12.42 -0.92
N GLY A 5 8.30 11.17 -0.52
CA GLY A 5 8.41 10.74 0.87
C GLY A 5 9.17 9.43 0.98
N LYS A 6 9.76 9.18 2.15
CA LYS A 6 10.57 8.02 2.44
C LYS A 6 10.27 7.49 3.83
N CYS A 7 10.39 6.19 4.01
CA CYS A 7 10.28 5.59 5.34
C CYS A 7 11.29 4.45 5.46
N VAL A 8 12.03 4.45 6.56
CA VAL A 8 12.80 3.28 7.00
C VAL A 8 12.15 2.81 8.30
N ARG A 9 11.65 1.58 8.31
CA ARG A 9 10.96 0.98 9.46
C ARG A 9 11.61 -0.35 9.77
N ASN A 10 12.19 -0.46 10.96
CA ASN A 10 12.90 -1.65 11.40
C ASN A 10 12.33 -2.12 12.74
N THR A 11 11.89 -3.38 12.80
CA THR A 11 11.45 -4.09 14.01
C THR A 11 12.29 -5.35 14.21
N SER A 12 11.93 -6.17 15.20
CA SER A 12 12.47 -7.54 15.31
C SER A 12 11.95 -8.48 14.22
N GLU A 13 10.80 -8.19 13.62
CA GLU A 13 10.13 -9.04 12.61
C GLU A 13 10.51 -8.62 11.18
N THR A 14 10.62 -7.31 10.93
CA THR A 14 10.78 -6.75 9.58
C THR A 14 11.85 -5.65 9.52
N GLN A 15 12.49 -5.53 8.35
CA GLN A 15 13.37 -4.42 7.98
C GLN A 15 12.88 -3.87 6.64
N ILE A 16 12.43 -2.62 6.62
CA ILE A 16 11.69 -2.05 5.48
C ILE A 16 12.28 -0.70 5.09
N GLU A 17 12.51 -0.54 3.79
CA GLU A 17 12.81 0.74 3.14
C GLU A 17 11.77 1.02 2.06
N VAL A 18 11.12 2.19 2.15
CA VAL A 18 10.14 2.68 1.18
C VAL A 18 10.53 4.06 0.69
N SER A 19 10.37 4.30 -0.61
CA SER A 19 10.31 5.66 -1.16
C SER A 19 9.18 5.77 -2.18
N ILE A 20 8.46 6.90 -2.15
CA ILE A 20 7.35 7.16 -3.06
C ILE A 20 7.43 8.59 -3.61
N ASN A 21 7.25 8.74 -4.91
CA ASN A 21 6.96 10.01 -5.57
C ASN A 21 5.48 10.02 -6.01
N LEU A 22 4.67 10.90 -5.41
CA LEU A 22 3.24 11.03 -5.73
C LEU A 22 2.98 11.68 -7.10
N ASP A 23 3.98 12.36 -7.66
CA ASP A 23 3.94 12.99 -8.99
C ASP A 23 4.85 12.22 -9.96
N GLY A 24 4.70 10.89 -9.98
CA GLY A 24 5.54 9.97 -10.72
C GLY A 24 5.01 9.62 -12.10
N THR A 25 5.47 8.48 -12.61
CA THR A 25 5.16 7.93 -13.94
C THR A 25 4.64 6.50 -13.89
N GLY A 26 4.49 5.93 -12.69
CA GLY A 26 4.11 4.53 -12.49
C GLY A 26 5.28 3.56 -12.53
N LYS A 27 6.52 4.02 -12.29
CA LYS A 27 7.69 3.12 -12.18
C LYS A 27 7.73 2.47 -10.81
N SER A 28 8.12 1.21 -10.74
CA SER A 28 8.21 0.52 -9.46
C SER A 28 9.37 -0.46 -9.39
N ASP A 29 9.97 -0.57 -8.22
CA ASP A 29 10.95 -1.60 -7.85
C ASP A 29 10.56 -2.12 -6.48
N ILE A 30 9.91 -3.30 -6.48
CA ILE A 30 9.21 -3.86 -5.32
C ILE A 30 9.81 -5.23 -5.03
N ASN A 31 10.20 -5.44 -3.78
CA ASN A 31 10.66 -6.72 -3.27
C ASN A 31 10.19 -6.87 -1.82
N THR A 32 9.05 -7.55 -1.63
CA THR A 32 8.52 -7.86 -0.29
C THR A 32 8.81 -9.28 0.15
N GLY A 33 9.21 -10.14 -0.79
CA GLY A 33 9.32 -11.59 -0.61
C GLY A 33 8.01 -12.35 -0.84
N ILE A 34 6.88 -11.66 -1.03
CA ILE A 34 5.57 -12.25 -1.34
C ILE A 34 5.16 -11.84 -2.76
N GLY A 35 5.24 -12.77 -3.72
CA GLY A 35 5.07 -12.46 -5.14
C GLY A 35 3.71 -11.86 -5.51
N PHE A 36 2.62 -12.31 -4.88
CA PHE A 36 1.30 -11.71 -5.11
C PHE A 36 1.20 -10.29 -4.55
N PHE A 37 1.81 -10.02 -3.39
CA PHE A 37 1.84 -8.68 -2.81
C PHE A 37 2.66 -7.72 -3.66
N ASP A 38 3.81 -8.17 -4.16
CA ASP A 38 4.64 -7.41 -5.10
C ASP A 38 3.82 -7.00 -6.33
N HIS A 39 3.05 -7.93 -6.89
CA HIS A 39 2.17 -7.66 -8.02
C HIS A 39 1.09 -6.61 -7.72
N MET A 40 0.49 -6.65 -6.53
CA MET A 40 -0.48 -5.65 -6.08
C MET A 40 0.15 -4.25 -5.93
N LEU A 41 1.34 -4.16 -5.34
CA LEU A 41 2.05 -2.88 -5.19
C LEU A 41 2.55 -2.31 -6.52
N ILE A 42 2.97 -3.16 -7.46
CA ILE A 42 3.28 -2.75 -8.84
C ILE A 42 2.04 -2.15 -9.51
N SER A 43 0.88 -2.79 -9.36
CA SER A 43 -0.39 -2.30 -9.90
C SER A 43 -0.81 -0.97 -9.25
N PHE A 44 -0.65 -0.86 -7.93
CA PHE A 44 -0.87 0.38 -7.17
C PHE A 44 -0.02 1.54 -7.70
N ALA A 45 1.29 1.32 -7.89
CA ALA A 45 2.18 2.33 -8.46
C ALA A 45 1.78 2.70 -9.88
N LYS A 46 1.51 1.70 -10.73
CA LYS A 46 1.17 1.88 -12.14
C LYS A 46 -0.09 2.71 -12.35
N HIS A 47 -1.16 2.40 -11.63
CA HIS A 47 -2.46 3.06 -11.79
C HIS A 47 -2.60 4.34 -10.96
N GLY A 48 -1.84 4.47 -9.87
CA GLY A 48 -1.70 5.72 -9.12
C GLY A 48 -0.77 6.76 -9.76
N LEU A 49 -0.01 6.37 -10.79
CA LEU A 49 1.09 7.14 -11.36
C LEU A 49 2.15 7.52 -10.31
N PHE A 50 2.39 6.62 -9.37
CA PHE A 50 3.44 6.79 -8.37
C PHE A 50 4.74 6.17 -8.87
N ASP A 51 5.88 6.80 -8.57
CA ASP A 51 7.15 6.07 -8.63
C ASP A 51 7.41 5.48 -7.23
N LEU A 52 7.47 4.16 -7.11
CA LEU A 52 7.46 3.45 -5.82
C LEU A 52 8.63 2.47 -5.71
N ASN A 53 9.46 2.62 -4.67
CA ASN A 53 10.45 1.62 -4.26
C ASN A 53 10.05 1.03 -2.91
N VAL A 54 10.04 -0.29 -2.81
CA VAL A 54 9.75 -1.02 -1.55
C VAL A 54 10.72 -2.18 -1.45
N LYS A 55 11.49 -2.22 -0.38
CA LYS A 55 12.37 -3.34 -0.04
C LYS A 55 12.05 -3.82 1.36
N VAL A 56 11.80 -5.11 1.50
CA VAL A 56 11.45 -5.72 2.77
C VAL A 56 12.32 -6.95 2.98
N ASN A 57 12.83 -7.09 4.19
CA ASN A 57 13.31 -8.35 4.74
C ASN A 57 12.46 -8.67 5.96
N GLY A 58 11.51 -9.59 5.80
CA GLY A 58 10.55 -9.99 6.82
C GLY A 58 10.71 -11.45 7.24
N ASP A 59 10.07 -11.80 8.35
CA ASP A 59 10.07 -13.12 8.97
C ASP A 59 9.07 -14.10 8.33
N LEU A 60 9.10 -14.22 7.00
CA LEU A 60 8.19 -15.08 6.21
C LEU A 60 8.20 -16.58 6.57
N TYR A 61 9.10 -17.01 7.45
CA TYR A 61 9.09 -18.35 8.02
C TYR A 61 8.01 -18.53 9.11
N VAL A 62 7.49 -17.44 9.67
CA VAL A 62 6.34 -17.40 10.58
C VAL A 62 5.06 -17.43 9.75
N ASP A 63 4.76 -16.33 9.06
CA ASP A 63 3.67 -16.17 8.08
C ASP A 63 3.88 -14.87 7.26
N CYS A 64 2.85 -14.43 6.52
CA CYS A 64 2.89 -13.20 5.73
C CYS A 64 2.48 -11.93 6.50
N HIS A 65 2.00 -12.06 7.74
CA HIS A 65 1.28 -11.02 8.46
C HIS A 65 2.14 -9.78 8.72
N HIS A 66 3.25 -9.95 9.45
CA HIS A 66 4.12 -8.83 9.82
C HIS A 66 4.68 -8.14 8.58
N THR A 67 5.05 -8.92 7.56
CA THR A 67 5.59 -8.39 6.30
C THR A 67 4.57 -7.47 5.60
N ILE A 68 3.30 -7.87 5.51
CA ILE A 68 2.27 -7.06 4.84
C ILE A 68 1.85 -5.86 5.69
N GLU A 69 1.61 -6.05 6.98
CA GLU A 69 1.21 -4.99 7.91
C GLU A 69 2.27 -3.89 7.99
N ASP A 70 3.52 -4.25 8.30
CA ASP A 70 4.59 -3.26 8.47
C ASP A 70 4.93 -2.55 7.16
N THR A 71 4.77 -3.22 6.02
CA THR A 71 4.89 -2.58 4.69
C THR A 71 3.79 -1.56 4.49
N GLY A 72 2.54 -1.87 4.89
CA GLY A 72 1.43 -0.92 4.90
C GLY A 72 1.73 0.33 5.73
N ILE A 73 2.23 0.14 6.96
CA ILE A 73 2.63 1.24 7.86
C ILE A 73 3.73 2.09 7.23
N ALA A 74 4.77 1.47 6.66
CA ALA A 74 5.89 2.18 6.06
C ALA A 74 5.46 2.99 4.82
N ILE A 75 4.60 2.42 3.97
CA ILE A 75 4.01 3.13 2.82
C ILE A 75 3.14 4.29 3.28
N GLY A 76 2.26 4.07 4.28
CA GLY A 76 1.40 5.13 4.83
C GLY A 76 2.20 6.31 5.36
N ASN A 77 3.30 6.04 6.07
CA ASN A 77 4.23 7.06 6.56
C ASN A 77 4.93 7.82 5.41
N ALA A 78 5.39 7.11 4.38
CA ALA A 78 6.02 7.73 3.21
C ALA A 78 5.02 8.61 2.43
N ILE A 79 3.76 8.16 2.28
CA ILE A 79 2.67 8.96 1.67
C ILE A 79 2.40 10.21 2.51
N LYS A 80 2.33 10.08 3.84
CA LYS A 80 2.11 11.21 4.76
C LYS A 80 3.21 12.26 4.64
N GLU A 81 4.48 11.85 4.55
CA GLU A 81 5.59 12.75 4.30
C GLU A 81 5.45 13.44 2.94
N ALA A 82 5.21 12.68 1.87
CA ALA A 82 5.09 13.20 0.51
C ALA A 82 3.92 14.20 0.35
N LEU A 83 2.82 14.01 1.10
CA LEU A 83 1.67 14.92 1.09
C LEU A 83 1.92 16.27 1.79
N GLY A 84 2.91 16.36 2.67
CA GLY A 84 3.25 17.59 3.37
C GLY A 84 2.08 18.21 4.14
N ASP A 85 1.82 19.50 3.93
CA ASP A 85 0.77 20.26 4.63
C ASP A 85 -0.65 20.05 4.07
N LYS A 86 -0.78 19.25 3.01
CA LYS A 86 -2.04 18.89 2.34
C LYS A 86 -2.84 20.09 1.80
N LYS A 87 -2.20 21.25 1.58
CA LYS A 87 -2.89 22.40 0.97
C LYS A 87 -3.00 22.24 -0.56
N SER A 88 -4.05 22.84 -1.12
CA SER A 88 -4.25 22.94 -2.57
C SER A 88 -4.31 21.59 -3.33
N ILE A 89 -4.70 20.51 -2.66
CA ILE A 89 -5.01 19.22 -3.27
C ILE A 89 -6.53 19.04 -3.37
N LYS A 90 -7.00 18.13 -4.23
CA LYS A 90 -8.43 17.79 -4.35
C LYS A 90 -9.03 17.29 -3.03
N ARG A 91 -8.21 16.71 -2.15
CA ARG A 91 -8.52 16.10 -0.85
C ARG A 91 -9.41 14.86 -0.92
N TYR A 92 -10.49 14.93 -1.68
CA TYR A 92 -11.42 13.84 -1.92
C TYR A 92 -11.19 13.23 -3.29
N GLY A 93 -11.34 11.91 -3.39
CA GLY A 93 -11.30 11.18 -4.64
C GLY A 93 -12.03 9.86 -4.51
N TYR A 94 -12.53 9.34 -5.62
CA TYR A 94 -13.04 7.98 -5.70
C TYR A 94 -12.72 7.38 -7.07
N MET A 95 -12.73 6.07 -7.13
CA MET A 95 -12.57 5.31 -8.37
C MET A 95 -13.45 4.07 -8.31
N ILE A 96 -14.04 3.70 -9.45
CA ILE A 96 -14.70 2.42 -9.67
C ILE A 96 -13.84 1.66 -10.68
N LEU A 97 -13.42 0.44 -10.32
CA LEU A 97 -12.52 -0.37 -11.15
C LEU A 97 -13.13 -1.78 -11.35
N PRO A 98 -13.50 -2.12 -12.60
CA PRO A 98 -13.87 -3.49 -12.96
C PRO A 98 -12.64 -4.32 -13.34
N MET A 99 -12.68 -5.62 -13.01
CA MET A 99 -11.76 -6.64 -13.53
C MET A 99 -12.56 -7.93 -13.72
N ASP A 100 -12.81 -8.31 -14.97
CA ASP A 100 -13.72 -9.39 -15.35
C ASP A 100 -15.08 -9.26 -14.65
N GLU A 101 -15.54 -10.26 -13.88
CA GLU A 101 -16.81 -10.21 -13.13
C GLU A 101 -16.74 -9.37 -11.84
N CYS A 102 -15.53 -9.04 -11.37
CA CYS A 102 -15.33 -8.29 -10.15
C CYS A 102 -15.49 -6.78 -10.37
N LEU A 103 -16.16 -6.10 -9.43
CA LEU A 103 -16.28 -4.64 -9.42
C LEU A 103 -15.88 -4.11 -8.04
N THR A 104 -14.95 -3.16 -8.02
CA THR A 104 -14.49 -2.52 -6.79
C THR A 104 -14.73 -1.02 -6.82
N MET A 105 -14.95 -0.43 -5.65
CA MET A 105 -15.01 1.02 -5.46
C MET A 105 -14.15 1.40 -4.27
N CYS A 106 -13.31 2.42 -4.45
CA CYS A 106 -12.53 3.02 -3.37
C CYS A 106 -12.83 4.53 -3.32
N ALA A 107 -13.07 5.06 -2.13
CA ALA A 107 -13.26 6.48 -1.87
C ALA A 107 -12.33 6.93 -0.73
N LEU A 108 -11.66 8.07 -0.92
CA LEU A 108 -10.64 8.57 -0.01
C LEU A 108 -10.93 10.02 0.40
N ASP A 109 -10.71 10.33 1.69
CA ASP A 109 -10.59 11.70 2.23
C ASP A 109 -9.23 11.84 2.91
N LEU A 110 -8.36 12.67 2.36
CA LEU A 110 -7.06 13.02 2.95
C LEU A 110 -7.23 13.98 4.14
N SER A 111 -7.91 13.51 5.19
CA SER A 111 -8.48 14.33 6.26
C SER A 111 -7.58 14.55 7.48
N GLY A 112 -6.58 13.69 7.65
CA GLY A 112 -5.78 13.61 8.88
C GLY A 112 -6.46 12.89 10.05
N ARG A 113 -7.64 12.30 9.84
CA ARG A 113 -8.30 11.39 10.79
C ARG A 113 -8.25 9.98 10.21
N PRO A 114 -7.46 9.06 10.79
CA PRO A 114 -7.35 7.69 10.28
C PRO A 114 -8.68 6.96 10.51
N TYR A 115 -9.25 6.40 9.45
CA TYR A 115 -10.48 5.62 9.50
C TYR A 115 -10.63 4.77 8.23
N LEU A 116 -10.93 3.48 8.39
CA LEU A 116 -11.16 2.54 7.29
C LEU A 116 -12.57 1.94 7.39
N VAL A 117 -13.31 1.99 6.28
CA VAL A 117 -14.47 1.13 6.05
C VAL A 117 -14.08 0.15 4.97
N PHE A 118 -14.09 -1.15 5.29
CA PHE A 118 -13.74 -2.21 4.37
C PHE A 118 -14.93 -3.14 4.19
N ASN A 119 -15.42 -3.25 2.95
CA ASN A 119 -16.52 -4.12 2.59
C ASN A 119 -16.15 -4.89 1.32
N ALA A 120 -15.53 -6.05 1.50
CA ALA A 120 -15.21 -7.00 0.46
C ALA A 120 -15.29 -8.41 1.04
N GLU A 121 -15.72 -9.36 0.23
CA GLU A 121 -15.78 -10.77 0.57
C GLU A 121 -14.73 -11.52 -0.23
N PHE A 122 -13.94 -12.36 0.45
CA PHE A 122 -12.97 -13.25 -0.19
C PHE A 122 -13.44 -14.69 -0.01
N THR A 123 -13.42 -15.47 -1.09
CA THR A 123 -13.91 -16.86 -1.10
C THR A 123 -12.78 -17.88 -0.99
N THR A 124 -11.53 -17.43 -0.84
CA THR A 124 -10.33 -18.24 -0.69
C THR A 124 -9.51 -17.68 0.46
N ASP A 125 -8.82 -18.55 1.19
CA ASP A 125 -8.02 -18.17 2.36
C ASP A 125 -6.69 -17.50 1.93
N SER A 126 -6.14 -17.87 0.77
CA SER A 126 -4.90 -17.29 0.26
C SER A 126 -4.79 -17.30 -1.27
N VAL A 127 -3.89 -16.45 -1.77
CA VAL A 127 -3.52 -16.34 -3.19
C VAL A 127 -2.01 -16.14 -3.30
N GLY A 128 -1.28 -17.14 -3.79
CA GLY A 128 0.15 -16.99 -4.12
C GLY A 128 1.06 -16.57 -2.94
N GLY A 129 0.78 -17.08 -1.73
CA GLY A 129 1.53 -16.73 -0.50
C GLY A 129 1.05 -15.46 0.20
N PHE A 130 -0.06 -14.88 -0.25
CA PHE A 130 -0.74 -13.77 0.39
C PHE A 130 -2.06 -14.27 0.98
N ASP A 131 -2.23 -14.19 2.29
CA ASP A 131 -3.49 -14.56 2.95
C ASP A 131 -4.53 -13.46 2.74
N THR A 132 -5.75 -13.82 2.33
CA THR A 132 -6.75 -12.84 1.88
C THR A 132 -7.27 -11.94 3.01
N GLU A 133 -7.19 -12.39 4.26
CA GLU A 133 -7.45 -11.55 5.43
C GLU A 133 -6.51 -10.33 5.50
N MET A 134 -5.28 -10.48 5.01
CA MET A 134 -4.29 -9.40 5.02
C MET A 134 -4.62 -8.26 4.07
N VAL A 135 -5.59 -8.41 3.16
CA VAL A 135 -6.04 -7.26 2.35
C VAL A 135 -6.61 -6.17 3.25
N LYS A 136 -7.46 -6.53 4.20
CA LYS A 136 -8.07 -5.58 5.13
C LYS A 136 -7.01 -4.98 6.05
N GLU A 137 -6.12 -5.81 6.58
CA GLU A 137 -5.05 -5.36 7.49
C GLU A 137 -4.08 -4.41 6.78
N PHE A 138 -3.71 -4.68 5.53
CA PHE A 138 -2.90 -3.75 4.73
C PHE A 138 -3.56 -2.38 4.57
N PHE A 139 -4.85 -2.34 4.24
CA PHE A 139 -5.57 -1.07 4.13
C PHE A 139 -5.78 -0.40 5.49
N HIS A 140 -5.82 -1.15 6.58
CA HIS A 140 -5.87 -0.58 7.92
C HIS A 140 -4.53 0.08 8.27
N ALA A 141 -3.44 -0.63 7.99
CA ALA A 141 -2.07 -0.19 8.24
C ALA A 141 -1.65 1.06 7.43
N ILE A 142 -2.13 1.20 6.19
CA ILE A 142 -1.79 2.36 5.33
C ILE A 142 -2.57 3.65 5.70
N THR A 143 -3.68 3.53 6.45
CA THR A 143 -4.65 4.62 6.72
C THR A 143 -4.26 5.50 7.90
#